data_AF-A0A3D1CHK7-F1
#
_entry.id   AF-A0A3D1CHK7-F1
#
_cell.length_a   1.000
_cell.length_b   1.000
_cell.length_c   1.000
_cell.angle_alpha   90.00
_cell.angle_beta   90.00
_cell.angle_gamma   90.00
#
_symmetry.space_group_name_H-M   'P 1'
#
loop_
_entity.id
_entity.type
_entity.pdbx_description
1 polymer ?
#
loop_
_entity_poly.entity_id
_entity_poly.type
_entity_poly.pdbx_seq_one_letter_code
_entity_poly.pdbx_strand_id
1 'polypeptide(L)' 'MIVCVCNNVNVDKVKASIDAGADSLEAIRECTGAAASCGKCQFKVNRVLQQHAPQLIEQDNFLVAQTVNGTR' A
#
# COMPACT_ATOMS: atom_id res chain seq x y z
N MET A 1 12.77 0.36 10.40
CA MET A 1 11.90 1.38 11.06
C MET A 1 10.75 0.69 11.78
N ILE A 2 10.36 1.14 12.98
CA ILE A 2 9.15 0.66 13.66
C ILE A 2 7.88 1.19 12.98
N VAL A 3 6.97 0.29 12.61
CA VAL A 3 5.70 0.61 11.96
C VAL A 3 4.57 0.61 12.99
N CYS A 4 4.46 -0.45 13.80
CA CYS A 4 3.50 -0.57 14.90
C CYS A 4 4.21 -0.66 16.24
N VAL A 5 3.97 0.29 17.14
CA VAL A 5 4.55 0.29 18.49
C VAL A 5 3.85 -0.73 19.39
N CYS A 6 2.51 -0.81 19.35
CA CYS A 6 1.73 -1.69 20.21
C CYS A 6 2.16 -3.16 20.14
N ASN A 7 2.42 -3.64 18.92
CA ASN A 7 2.73 -5.05 18.66
C ASN A 7 4.19 -5.25 18.19
N ASN A 8 5.05 -4.26 18.42
CA ASN A 8 6.47 -4.27 18.07
C ASN A 8 6.74 -4.78 16.62
N VAL A 9 6.05 -4.19 15.64
CA VAL A 9 6.16 -4.57 14.23
C VAL A 9 7.01 -3.53 13.49
N ASN A 10 8.12 -3.99 12.90
CA ASN A 10 8.96 -3.17 12.04
C ASN A 10 8.60 -3.34 10.55
N VAL A 11 9.19 -2.49 9.70
CA VAL A 11 8.95 -2.51 8.25
C VAL A 11 9.34 -3.84 7.62
N ASP A 12 10.39 -4.49 8.10
CA ASP A 12 10.89 -5.74 7.54
C ASP A 12 9.91 -6.89 7.78
N LYS A 13 9.25 -6.91 8.95
CA LYS A 13 8.18 -7.86 9.27
C LYS A 13 6.93 -7.64 8.42
N VAL A 14 6.60 -6.39 8.08
CA VAL A 14 5.52 -6.09 7.14
C VAL A 14 5.88 -6.57 5.73
N LYS A 15 7.09 -6.29 5.24
CA LYS A 15 7.56 -6.75 3.93
C LYS A 15 7.60 -8.27 3.83
N ALA A 16 8.14 -8.95 4.85
CA ALA A 16 8.15 -10.40 4.91
C ALA A 16 6.73 -11.01 4.85
N SER A 17 5.73 -10.34 5.43
CA SER A 17 4.32 -10.75 5.30
C SER A 17 3.82 -10.61 3.87
N ILE A 18 4.20 -9.53 3.17
CA ILE A 18 3.82 -9.30 1.77
C ILE A 18 4.52 -10.33 0.86
N ASP A 19 5.80 -10.59 1.09
CA ASP A 19 6.58 -11.60 0.37
C ASP A 19 6.04 -13.03 0.61
N ALA A 20 5.42 -13.27 1.77
CA ALA A 20 4.68 -14.51 2.07
C ALA A 20 3.28 -14.57 1.43
N GLY A 21 2.85 -13.54 0.69
CA GLY A 21 1.60 -13.49 -0.06
C GLY A 21 0.52 -12.58 0.52
N ALA A 22 0.79 -11.78 1.56
CA ALA A 22 -0.19 -10.84 2.06
C ALA A 22 -0.39 -9.66 1.09
N ASP A 23 -1.57 -9.55 0.51
CA ASP A 23 -1.95 -8.53 -0.48
C ASP A 23 -2.88 -7.44 0.09
N SER A 24 -3.29 -7.58 1.35
CA SER A 24 -4.26 -6.71 2.00
C SER A 24 -3.83 -6.33 3.42
N LEU A 25 -4.38 -5.22 3.91
CA LEU A 25 -4.15 -4.79 5.29
C LEU A 25 -4.63 -5.85 6.30
N GLU A 26 -5.74 -6.53 6.01
CA GLU A 26 -6.30 -7.58 6.87
C GLU A 26 -5.36 -8.78 6.96
N ALA A 27 -4.81 -9.25 5.83
CA ALA A 27 -3.82 -10.32 5.82
C ALA A 27 -2.56 -9.93 6.61
N ILE A 28 -2.04 -8.71 6.44
CA ILE A 28 -0.90 -8.22 7.23
C ILE A 28 -1.25 -8.15 8.73
N ARG A 29 -2.45 -7.69 9.07
CA ARG A 29 -2.94 -7.63 10.46
C ARG A 29 -2.98 -9.02 11.10
N GLU A 30 -3.44 -10.02 10.38
CA GLU A 30 -3.49 -11.40 10.87
C GLU A 30 -2.10 -12.02 11.02
N CYS A 31 -1.20 -11.80 10.06
CA CYS A 31 0.16 -12.33 10.11
C CYS A 31 1.06 -11.64 11.14
N THR A 32 0.97 -10.31 11.27
CA THR A 32 1.93 -9.54 12.08
C THR A 32 1.33 -8.90 13.33
N GLY A 33 0.00 -8.87 13.46
CA GLY A 33 -0.71 -8.13 14.49
C GLY A 33 -0.73 -6.60 14.27
N ALA A 34 -0.15 -6.08 13.19
CA ALA A 34 -0.15 -4.62 12.98
C ALA A 34 -1.58 -4.11 12.77
N ALA A 35 -1.90 -2.93 13.28
CA ALA A 35 -3.25 -2.32 13.25
C ALA A 35 -4.36 -3.05 14.05
N ALA A 36 -4.05 -4.14 14.78
CA ALA A 36 -5.05 -4.86 15.59
C ALA A 36 -5.36 -4.23 16.97
N SER A 37 -4.59 -3.23 17.41
CA SER A 37 -4.73 -2.62 18.74
C SER A 37 -5.23 -1.17 18.66
N CYS A 38 -4.34 -0.18 18.62
CA CYS A 38 -4.74 1.24 18.60
C CYS A 38 -5.02 1.82 17.20
N GLY A 39 -4.77 1.07 16.13
CA GLY A 39 -4.99 1.48 14.73
C GLY A 39 -4.02 2.55 14.17
N LYS A 40 -3.26 3.27 14.99
CA LYS A 40 -2.42 4.43 14.54
C LYS A 40 -1.38 4.10 13.47
N CYS A 41 -0.95 2.85 13.36
CA CYS A 41 0.02 2.42 12.35
C CYS A 41 -0.62 2.08 10.99
N GLN A 42 -1.94 2.02 10.88
CA GLN A 42 -2.65 1.54 9.69
C GLN A 42 -2.22 2.24 8.40
N PHE A 43 -2.13 3.59 8.42
CA PHE A 43 -1.65 4.36 7.26
C PHE A 43 -0.22 4.00 6.84
N LYS A 44 0.67 3.71 7.82
CA LYS A 44 2.05 3.29 7.53
C LYS A 44 2.10 1.90 6.93
N VAL A 45 1.29 0.96 7.44
CA VAL A 45 1.19 -0.39 6.89
C VAL A 45 0.67 -0.34 5.44
N ASN A 46 -0.42 0.40 5.19
CA ASN A 46 -0.98 0.59 3.85
C ASN A 46 0.04 1.20 2.89
N ARG A 47 0.81 2.20 3.33
CA ARG A 47 1.86 2.79 2.51
C ARG A 47 2.91 1.76 2.09
N VAL A 48 3.36 0.90 3.02
CA VAL A 48 4.33 -0.16 2.70
C VAL A 48 3.73 -1.16 1.72
N LEU A 49 2.48 -1.56 1.92
CA LEU A 49 1.76 -2.45 1.01
C LEU A 49 1.64 -1.88 -0.41
N GLN A 50 1.22 -0.62 -0.56
CA GLN A 50 1.10 0.05 -1.85
C GLN A 50 2.45 0.27 -2.55
N GLN A 51 3.52 0.49 -1.79
CA GLN A 51 4.87 0.62 -2.36
C GLN A 51 5.43 -0.71 -2.86
N HIS A 52 4.94 -1.83 -2.32
CA HIS A 52 5.38 -3.18 -2.69
C HIS A 52 4.50 -3.80 -3.79
N ALA A 53 3.24 -3.37 -3.89
CA ALA A 53 2.39 -3.70 -5.03
C ALA A 53 2.97 -3.09 -6.32
N PRO A 54 2.97 -3.83 -7.44
CA PRO A 54 3.39 -3.27 -8.72
C PRO A 54 2.53 -2.04 -9.02
N GLN A 55 3.16 -0.88 -9.19
CA GLN A 55 2.46 0.32 -9.63
C GLN A 55 1.94 0.06 -11.05
N LEU A 56 0.66 -0.24 -11.18
CA LEU A 56 -0.03 -0.16 -12.45
C LEU A 56 0.02 1.31 -12.88
N ILE A 57 0.94 1.61 -13.80
CA ILE A 57 1.12 2.93 -14.37
C ILE A 57 -0.16 3.26 -15.15
N GLU A 58 -0.97 4.17 -14.62
CA GLU A 58 -2.09 4.79 -15.32
C GLU A 58 -1.54 5.79 -16.35
N GLN A 59 -1.03 5.26 -17.47
CA GLN A 59 -0.68 6.02 -18.67
C GLN A 59 -1.92 6.19 -19.56
N ASP A 60 -2.92 6.97 -19.15
CA ASP A 60 -4.03 7.29 -20.07
C ASP A 60 -4.74 8.62 -19.79
N ASN A 61 -4.01 9.74 -19.82
CA ASN A 61 -4.72 11.03 -19.88
C ASN A 61 -4.07 12.12 -20.74
N PHE A 62 -3.29 11.75 -21.76
CA PHE A 62 -2.80 12.74 -22.75
C PHE A 62 -3.54 12.67 -24.09
N LEU A 63 -4.31 11.61 -24.38
CA LEU A 63 -4.98 11.46 -25.68
C LEU A 63 -6.38 12.10 -25.76
N VAL A 64 -7.07 12.34 -24.64
CA VAL A 64 -8.41 12.97 -24.66
C VAL A 64 -8.36 14.47 -24.94
N ALA A 65 -7.24 15.15 -24.66
CA ALA A 65 -7.13 16.61 -24.82
C ALA A 65 -6.91 17.07 -26.27
N GLN A 66 -6.47 16.20 -27.19
CA GLN A 66 -6.12 16.59 -28.56
C GLN A 66 -7.27 16.51 -29.58
N THR A 67 -8.36 15.81 -29.27
CA THR A 67 -9.50 15.69 -30.20
C THR A 67 -10.53 16.81 -30.09
N VAL A 68 -10.49 17.64 -29.03
CA VAL A 68 -11.45 18.75 -28.85
C VAL A 68 -11.02 20.08 -29.49
N ASN A 69 -9.76 20.21 -29.91
CA ASN A 69 -9.26 21.44 -30.56
C ASN A 69 -8.99 21.28 -32.08
N GLY A 70 -9.61 20.28 -32.70
CA GLY A 70 -9.48 19.97 -34.13
C GLY A 70 -10.62 20.46 -35.03
N THR A 71 -11.47 21.39 -34.59
CA THR A 71 -12.47 22.02 -35.49
C THR A 71 -12.91 23.40 -35.01
N ARG A 72 -12.18 24.43 -35.42
CA ARG A 72 -12.66 25.72 -36.00
C ARG A 72 -11.57 26.77 -35.95
#